data_AF-A0A7Y4XY78-F1
#
_entry.id   AF-A0A7Y4XY78-F1
#
_cell.length_a   1.000
_cell.length_b   1.000
_cell.length_c   1.000
_cell.angle_alpha   90.00
_cell.angle_beta   90.00
_cell.angle_gamma   90.00
#
_symmetry.space_group_name_H-M   'P 1'
#
loop_
_entity.id
_entity.type
_entity.pdbx_description
1 polymer ?
#
loop_
_entity_poly.entity_id
_entity_poly.type
_entity_poly.pdbx_seq_one_letter_code
_entity_poly.pdbx_strand_id
1 'polypeptide(L)'
;MSAVLNDETKHSILNDETKKVLIAPLVNDNPITLQVLGICSALAVTSQMSTSLIMALALTLVTAFSSAAISAIRHHIPGSIRIIVQMTIIASLVIVVDQVLKAVAYDVSKQLSVFVGLIITNCIVMGRAEGYAMKNPPLE
;
A
#
# COMPACT_ATOMS: atom_id res chain seq x y z
N MET A 1 -20.07 -8.44 9.57
CA MET A 1 -18.92 -8.02 10.41
C MET A 1 -19.39 -6.93 11.35
N SER A 2 -20.31 -7.25 12.26
CA SER A 2 -21.02 -6.27 13.11
C SER A 2 -20.94 -6.61 14.61
N ALA A 3 -20.02 -7.49 15.02
CA ALA A 3 -20.05 -8.10 16.36
C ALA A 3 -18.69 -8.12 17.08
N VAL A 4 -17.71 -7.34 16.64
CA VAL A 4 -16.38 -7.34 17.24
C VAL A 4 -16.09 -5.94 17.78
N LEU A 5 -16.37 -5.81 19.09
CA LEU A 5 -15.76 -4.89 20.07
C LEU A 5 -16.58 -3.67 20.52
N ASN A 6 -17.62 -3.97 21.29
CA ASN A 6 -18.33 -3.08 22.21
C ASN A 6 -17.67 -3.03 23.63
N ASP A 7 -16.42 -3.48 23.84
CA ASP A 7 -16.03 -3.98 25.19
C ASP A 7 -14.70 -3.51 25.82
N GLU A 8 -14.00 -2.47 25.33
CA GLU A 8 -12.91 -1.86 26.12
C GLU A 8 -13.22 -0.48 26.72
N THR A 9 -14.46 -0.30 27.17
CA THR A 9 -14.67 0.32 28.51
C THR A 9 -14.29 1.80 28.69
N LYS A 10 -15.27 2.68 28.45
CA LYS A 10 -15.86 3.58 29.48
C LYS A 10 -14.94 4.42 30.43
N HIS A 11 -13.67 4.69 30.16
CA HIS A 11 -12.85 5.51 31.07
C HIS A 11 -12.12 6.64 30.32
N SER A 12 -12.36 7.93 30.54
CA SER A 12 -13.21 8.67 31.47
C SER A 12 -13.04 10.15 31.07
N ILE A 13 -14.11 10.92 30.88
CA ILE A 13 -14.15 12.38 30.56
C ILE A 13 -14.00 12.80 29.07
N LEU A 14 -14.88 12.45 28.11
CA LEU A 14 -14.75 13.08 26.77
C LEU A 14 -16.05 13.36 25.98
N ASN A 15 -16.26 14.67 25.80
CA ASN A 15 -17.32 15.48 25.18
C ASN A 15 -17.75 15.02 23.76
N ASP A 16 -19.02 15.22 23.36
CA ASP A 16 -19.58 14.90 22.03
C ASP A 16 -18.75 15.40 20.84
N GLU A 17 -18.07 16.53 21.01
CA GLU A 17 -17.11 17.09 20.03
C GLU A 17 -15.95 16.12 19.73
N THR A 18 -15.50 15.36 20.72
CA THR A 18 -14.36 14.44 20.58
C THR A 18 -14.76 13.14 19.92
N LYS A 19 -16.04 12.75 20.02
CA LYS A 19 -16.60 11.62 19.28
C LYS A 19 -16.61 11.90 17.78
N LYS A 20 -16.83 13.16 17.39
CA LYS A 20 -16.69 13.62 16.00
C LYS A 20 -15.23 13.56 15.53
N VAL A 21 -14.29 14.00 16.36
CA VAL A 21 -12.84 14.00 16.03
C VAL A 21 -12.26 12.58 16.01
N LEU A 22 -12.80 11.63 16.78
CA LEU A 22 -12.29 10.25 16.84
C LEU A 22 -12.96 9.30 15.85
N ILE A 23 -14.28 9.44 15.60
CA ILE A 23 -15.03 8.55 14.70
C ILE A 23 -15.00 9.04 13.25
N ALA A 24 -14.91 10.35 12.98
CA ALA A 24 -14.80 10.87 11.62
C ALA A 24 -13.57 10.31 10.86
N PRO A 25 -12.34 10.31 11.42
CA PRO A 25 -11.19 9.78 10.71
C PRO A 25 -11.21 8.25 10.57
N LEU A 26 -11.87 7.54 11.49
CA LEU A 26 -11.93 6.08 11.49
C LEU A 26 -12.93 5.52 10.46
N VAL A 27 -14.03 6.23 10.21
CA VAL A 27 -15.11 5.78 9.32
C VAL A 27 -15.15 6.54 7.99
N ASN A 28 -14.89 7.85 7.98
CA ASN A 28 -15.05 8.69 6.79
C ASN A 28 -13.73 8.99 6.04
N ASP A 29 -12.57 8.98 6.71
CA ASP A 29 -11.28 9.32 6.06
C ASP A 29 -10.34 8.12 5.88
N ASN A 30 -10.71 6.91 6.32
CA ASN A 30 -9.85 5.74 6.22
C ASN A 30 -9.99 5.07 4.83
N PRO A 31 -8.97 5.13 3.95
CA PRO A 31 -9.02 4.54 2.61
C PRO A 31 -9.23 3.01 2.62
N ILE A 32 -8.94 2.35 3.75
CA ILE A 32 -9.18 0.91 3.95
C ILE A 32 -10.68 0.61 4.08
N THR A 33 -11.44 1.48 4.76
CA THR A 33 -12.89 1.27 5.00
C THR A 33 -13.75 1.64 3.79
N LEU A 34 -13.38 2.68 3.03
CA LEU A 34 -14.17 3.17 1.89
C LEU A 34 -13.81 2.55 0.53
N GLN A 35 -12.55 2.20 0.30
CA GLN A 35 -12.06 1.76 -1.02
C GLN A 35 -11.65 0.28 -1.07
N VAL A 36 -11.64 -0.41 0.08
CA VAL A 36 -11.30 -1.84 0.21
C VAL A 36 -9.94 -2.16 -0.45
N LEU A 37 -9.00 -1.22 -0.35
CA LEU A 37 -7.72 -1.29 -1.03
C LEU A 37 -6.67 -1.94 -0.11
N GLY A 38 -6.13 -3.10 -0.52
CA GLY A 38 -5.04 -3.78 0.22
C GLY A 38 -5.47 -4.92 1.17
N ILE A 39 -6.73 -5.38 1.11
CA ILE A 39 -7.20 -6.47 2.00
C ILE A 39 -6.50 -7.81 1.73
N CYS A 40 -6.14 -8.06 0.47
CA CYS A 40 -5.55 -9.31 0.02
C CYS A 40 -4.21 -9.60 0.70
N SER A 41 -3.37 -8.58 0.82
CA SER A 41 -2.06 -8.66 1.46
C SER A 41 -2.17 -8.58 2.98
N ALA A 42 -3.13 -7.82 3.51
CA ALA A 42 -3.41 -7.78 4.94
C ALA A 42 -3.81 -9.16 5.48
N LEU A 43 -4.70 -9.88 4.78
CA LEU A 43 -5.11 -11.24 5.14
C LEU A 43 -3.95 -12.23 5.06
N ALA A 44 -3.07 -12.09 4.06
CA ALA A 44 -1.93 -12.98 3.85
C ALA A 44 -0.80 -12.81 4.89
N VAL A 45 -0.60 -11.60 5.42
CA VAL A 45 0.58 -11.29 6.28
C VAL A 45 0.29 -11.37 7.78
N THR A 46 -0.93 -11.78 8.18
CA THR A 46 -1.33 -11.90 9.59
C THR A 46 -0.59 -12.99 10.37
N SER A 47 0.06 -13.93 9.67
CA SER A 47 0.65 -15.11 10.31
C SER A 47 1.98 -14.82 11.02
N GLN A 48 2.71 -13.76 10.65
CA GLN A 48 4.02 -13.42 11.20
C GLN A 48 4.22 -11.90 11.26
N MET A 49 4.48 -11.36 12.45
CA MET A 49 4.70 -9.92 12.63
C MET A 49 6.04 -9.45 12.03
N SER A 50 7.07 -10.29 12.04
CA SER A 50 8.37 -9.94 11.49
C SER A 50 8.33 -9.70 9.98
N THR A 51 7.53 -10.47 9.24
CA THR A 51 7.41 -10.33 7.78
C THR A 51 6.53 -9.17 7.37
N SER A 52 5.50 -8.83 8.15
CA SER A 52 4.63 -7.68 7.86
C SER A 52 5.39 -6.36 7.93
N LEU A 53 6.33 -6.23 8.86
CA LEU A 53 7.14 -5.03 9.05
C LEU A 53 8.14 -4.83 7.89
N ILE A 54 8.82 -5.90 7.47
CA ILE A 54 9.72 -5.89 6.30
C ILE A 54 8.94 -5.58 5.03
N MET A 55 7.79 -6.23 4.86
CA MET A 55 6.91 -6.01 3.72
C MET A 55 6.49 -4.54 3.65
N ALA A 56 6.00 -3.94 4.75
CA ALA A 56 5.56 -2.55 4.83
C ALA A 56 6.66 -1.53 4.49
N LEU A 57 7.88 -1.76 4.98
CA LEU A 57 9.04 -0.92 4.65
C LEU A 57 9.38 -1.01 3.16
N ALA A 58 9.43 -2.23 2.61
CA ALA A 58 9.73 -2.45 1.20
C ALA A 58 8.71 -1.77 0.28
N LEU A 59 7.40 -1.95 0.53
CA LEU A 59 6.36 -1.33 -0.28
C LEU A 59 6.30 0.19 -0.15
N THR A 60 6.65 0.77 1.00
CA THR A 60 6.74 2.23 1.14
C THR A 60 7.82 2.81 0.20
N LEU A 61 9.00 2.19 0.19
CA LEU A 61 10.12 2.61 -0.68
C LEU A 61 9.79 2.42 -2.16
N VAL A 62 9.27 1.25 -2.54
CA VAL A 62 8.88 0.96 -3.93
C VAL A 62 7.82 1.93 -4.42
N THR A 63 6.79 2.21 -3.60
CA THR A 63 5.70 3.11 -3.98
C THR A 63 6.20 4.55 -4.14
N ALA A 64 7.12 4.99 -3.30
CA ALA A 64 7.71 6.33 -3.42
C ALA A 64 8.47 6.50 -4.75
N PHE A 65 9.35 5.55 -5.10
CA PHE A 65 10.10 5.58 -6.35
C PHE A 65 9.20 5.39 -7.57
N SER A 66 8.24 4.47 -7.53
CA SER A 66 7.35 4.21 -8.67
C SER A 66 6.40 5.38 -8.94
N SER A 67 5.89 6.06 -7.90
CA SER A 67 5.00 7.21 -8.06
C SER A 67 5.70 8.39 -8.75
N ALA A 68 6.99 8.59 -8.46
CA ALA A 68 7.82 9.58 -9.16
C ALA A 68 8.02 9.21 -10.64
N ALA A 69 8.37 7.96 -10.93
CA ALA A 69 8.56 7.47 -12.30
C ALA A 69 7.26 7.52 -13.13
N ILE A 70 6.13 7.14 -12.53
CA ILE A 70 4.81 7.15 -13.18
C ILE A 70 4.36 8.58 -13.50
N SER A 71 4.63 9.55 -12.61
CA SER A 71 4.31 10.96 -12.88
C SER A 71 5.07 11.46 -14.12
N ALA A 72 6.37 11.15 -14.25
CA ALA A 72 7.20 11.55 -15.39
C ALA A 72 6.73 10.99 -16.75
N ILE A 73 6.22 9.75 -16.78
CA ILE A 73 5.86 9.04 -18.02
C ILE A 73 4.39 9.31 -18.45
N ARG A 74 3.59 9.98 -17.61
CA ARG A 74 2.14 10.19 -17.79
C ARG A 74 1.74 10.75 -19.17
N HIS A 75 2.55 11.60 -19.81
CA HIS A 75 2.17 12.28 -21.06
C HIS A 75 2.05 11.34 -22.26
N HIS A 76 2.72 10.17 -22.24
CA HIS A 76 2.66 9.19 -23.33
C HIS A 76 1.55 8.14 -23.16
N ILE A 77 0.81 8.14 -22.05
CA ILE A 77 -0.12 7.06 -21.71
C ILE A 77 -1.59 7.50 -21.91
N PRO A 78 -2.30 6.98 -22.93
CA PRO A 78 -3.74 7.19 -23.06
C PRO A 78 -4.50 6.50 -21.90
N GLY A 79 -5.56 7.15 -21.41
CA GLY A 79 -6.24 6.79 -20.15
C GLY A 79 -6.75 5.35 -20.05
N SER A 80 -7.07 4.70 -21.18
CA SER A 80 -7.63 3.36 -21.22
C SER A 80 -6.66 2.24 -20.77
N ILE A 81 -5.34 2.47 -20.83
CA ILE A 81 -4.32 1.46 -20.50
C ILE A 81 -3.51 1.80 -19.23
N ARG A 82 -3.88 2.87 -18.53
CA ARG A 82 -3.09 3.44 -17.42
C ARG A 82 -2.80 2.43 -16.31
N ILE A 83 -3.82 1.67 -15.91
CA ILE A 83 -3.74 0.67 -14.84
C ILE A 83 -2.68 -0.40 -15.14
N ILE A 84 -2.65 -0.89 -16.39
CA ILE A 84 -1.71 -1.93 -16.82
C ILE A 84 -0.27 -1.38 -16.83
N VAL A 85 -0.08 -0.17 -17.34
CA VAL A 85 1.26 0.45 -17.41
C VAL A 85 1.82 0.71 -16.00
N GLN A 86 1.02 1.23 -15.09
CA GLN A 86 1.45 1.47 -13.71
C GLN A 86 1.86 0.16 -13.01
N MET A 87 1.08 -0.91 -13.21
CA MET A 87 1.38 -2.22 -12.64
C MET A 87 2.70 -2.80 -13.15
N THR A 88 2.99 -2.64 -14.45
CA THR A 88 4.26 -3.12 -15.03
C THR A 88 5.48 -2.33 -14.55
N ILE A 89 5.35 -1.01 -14.35
CA ILE A 89 6.42 -0.17 -13.77
C ILE A 89 6.73 -0.60 -12.34
N ILE A 90 5.70 -0.78 -11.51
CA ILE A 90 5.88 -1.25 -10.12
C ILE A 90 6.51 -2.65 -10.12
N ALA A 91 6.00 -3.57 -10.95
CA ALA A 91 6.49 -4.94 -11.02
C ALA A 91 7.97 -5.02 -11.42
N SER A 92 8.39 -4.26 -12.43
CA SER A 92 9.78 -4.23 -12.88
C SER A 92 10.74 -3.72 -11.79
N LEU A 93 10.38 -2.63 -11.08
CA LEU A 93 11.15 -2.11 -9.94
C LEU A 93 11.28 -3.15 -8.81
N VAL A 94 10.18 -3.82 -8.48
CA VAL A 94 10.16 -4.85 -7.43
C VAL A 94 11.01 -6.06 -7.82
N ILE A 95 10.97 -6.49 -9.09
CA ILE A 95 11.81 -7.59 -9.60
C ILE A 95 13.30 -7.22 -9.51
N VAL A 96 13.70 -5.99 -9.87
CA VAL A 96 15.10 -5.56 -9.76
C VAL A 96 15.57 -5.62 -8.31
N VAL A 97 14.76 -5.18 -7.35
CA VAL A 97 15.08 -5.27 -5.92
C VAL A 97 15.21 -6.72 -5.45
N ASP A 98 14.30 -7.61 -5.88
CA ASP A 98 14.37 -9.05 -5.56
C ASP A 98 15.65 -9.70 -6.10
N GLN A 99 16.07 -9.36 -7.32
CA GLN A 99 17.31 -9.88 -7.91
C GLN A 99 18.55 -9.37 -7.19
N VAL A 100 18.57 -8.09 -6.78
CA VAL A 100 19.67 -7.53 -5.98
C VAL A 100 19.77 -8.24 -4.64
N LEU A 101 18.64 -8.46 -3.95
CA LEU A 101 18.63 -9.18 -2.66
C LEU A 101 19.12 -10.63 -2.81
N LYS A 102 18.72 -11.33 -3.88
CA LYS A 102 19.18 -12.71 -4.16
C LYS A 102 20.69 -12.81 -4.30
N ALA A 103 21.35 -11.76 -4.79
CA ALA A 103 22.80 -11.73 -4.98
C ALA A 103 23.59 -11.51 -3.68
N VAL A 104 23.06 -10.74 -2.70
CA VAL A 104 23.77 -10.44 -1.43
C VAL A 104 23.39 -11.35 -0.27
N ALA A 105 22.15 -11.85 -0.21
CA ALA A 105 21.67 -12.66 0.91
C ALA A 105 20.64 -13.71 0.45
N TYR A 106 21.11 -14.90 0.11
CA TYR A 106 20.28 -15.96 -0.48
C TYR A 106 19.21 -16.51 0.49
N ASP A 107 19.55 -16.71 1.77
CA ASP A 107 18.62 -17.24 2.78
C ASP A 107 17.42 -16.30 3.04
N VAL A 108 17.69 -14.99 3.10
CA VAL A 108 16.67 -13.95 3.29
C VAL A 108 15.80 -13.84 2.04
N SER A 109 16.41 -13.89 0.86
CA SER A 109 15.70 -13.80 -0.42
C SER A 109 14.73 -14.96 -0.67
N LYS A 110 15.03 -16.15 -0.15
CA LYS A 110 14.14 -17.31 -0.27
C LYS A 110 12.78 -17.07 0.40
N GLN A 111 12.77 -16.42 1.56
CA GLN A 111 11.54 -16.07 2.26
C GLN A 111 10.85 -14.86 1.61
N LEU A 112 11.62 -13.87 1.14
CA LEU A 112 11.08 -12.67 0.51
C LEU A 112 10.46 -12.93 -0.88
N SER A 113 10.92 -13.94 -1.61
CA SER A 113 10.46 -14.22 -2.99
C SER A 113 8.95 -14.47 -3.10
N VAL A 114 8.28 -14.97 -2.06
CA VAL A 114 6.81 -15.11 -2.04
C VAL A 114 6.13 -13.78 -1.76
N PHE A 115 6.71 -12.95 -0.88
CA PHE A 115 6.19 -11.62 -0.56
C PHE A 115 6.30 -10.64 -1.74
N VAL A 116 7.28 -10.82 -2.64
CA VAL A 116 7.41 -10.04 -3.88
C VAL A 116 6.11 -10.09 -4.73
N GLY A 117 5.50 -11.27 -4.87
CA GLY A 117 4.22 -11.41 -5.57
C GLY A 117 3.05 -10.67 -4.88
N LEU A 118 3.03 -10.71 -3.54
CA LEU A 118 2.05 -9.99 -2.70
C LEU A 118 2.25 -8.47 -2.73
N ILE A 119 3.48 -7.99 -2.96
CA ILE A 119 3.80 -6.57 -3.14
C ILE A 119 3.34 -6.10 -4.52
N ILE A 120 3.61 -6.87 -5.59
CA ILE A 120 3.19 -6.52 -6.96
C ILE A 120 1.67 -6.43 -7.04
N THR A 121 0.97 -7.43 -6.49
CA THR A 121 -0.51 -7.48 -6.48
C THR A 121 -1.16 -6.63 -5.39
N ASN A 122 -0.39 -5.76 -4.70
CA ASN A 122 -0.95 -4.93 -3.66
C ASN A 122 -1.75 -3.76 -4.25
N CYS A 123 -3.07 -3.81 -4.10
CA CYS A 123 -3.96 -2.78 -4.60
C CYS A 123 -3.66 -1.40 -3.98
N ILE A 124 -3.08 -1.33 -2.76
CA ILE A 124 -2.74 -0.05 -2.12
C ILE A 124 -1.69 0.73 -2.91
N VAL A 125 -0.73 0.02 -3.50
CA VAL A 125 0.36 0.62 -4.27
C VAL A 125 -0.20 1.21 -5.55
N MET A 126 -1.05 0.45 -6.24
CA MET A 126 -1.73 0.90 -7.45
C MET A 126 -2.57 2.15 -7.20
N GLY A 127 -3.46 2.14 -6.20
CA GLY A 127 -4.33 3.29 -5.93
C GLY A 127 -3.57 4.53 -5.44
N ARG A 128 -2.46 4.36 -4.70
CA ARG A 128 -1.61 5.47 -4.27
C ARG A 128 -0.80 6.05 -5.43
N ALA A 129 -0.25 5.21 -6.29
CA ALA A 129 0.49 5.65 -7.47
C ALA A 129 -0.42 6.38 -8.47
N GLU A 130 -1.65 5.88 -8.70
CA GLU A 130 -2.63 6.54 -9.55
C GLU A 130 -3.09 7.88 -8.98
N GLY A 131 -3.38 7.92 -7.68
CA GLY A 131 -3.76 9.15 -6.98
C GLY A 131 -2.66 10.21 -7.01
N TYR A 132 -1.39 9.81 -6.82
CA TYR A 132 -0.24 10.71 -6.92
C TYR A 132 -0.04 11.21 -8.36
N ALA A 133 -0.08 10.31 -9.34
CA ALA A 133 0.10 10.66 -10.74
C ALA A 133 -1.01 11.58 -11.26
N MET A 134 -2.23 11.52 -10.71
CA MET A 134 -3.35 12.39 -11.04
C MET A 134 -3.22 13.80 -10.46
N LYS A 135 -2.72 13.92 -9.20
CA LYS A 135 -2.64 15.19 -8.46
C LYS A 135 -1.33 15.95 -8.64
N ASN A 136 -0.22 15.27 -8.92
CA ASN A 136 1.08 15.91 -9.09
C ASN A 136 1.48 15.89 -10.58
N PRO A 137 1.36 17.02 -11.31
CA PRO A 137 1.92 17.12 -12.65
C PRO A 137 3.43 16.88 -12.60
N PRO A 138 4.03 16.24 -13.63
CA PRO A 138 5.45 15.90 -13.60
C PRO A 138 6.35 17.12 -13.52
N LEU A 139 6.02 18.23 -14.20
CA LEU A 139 6.76 19.49 -14.18
C LEU A 139 5.84 20.61 -14.70
N GLU A 140 5.29 21.41 -13.79
CA GLU A 140 5.06 22.87 -13.88
C GLU A 140 5.36 23.46 -12.49
#